data_AF-A0A6L5END5-F1
#
_entry.id   AF-A0A6L5END5-F1
#
_cell.length_a   1.000
_cell.length_b   1.000
_cell.length_c   1.000
_cell.angle_alpha   90.00
_cell.angle_beta   90.00
_cell.angle_gamma   90.00
#
_symmetry.space_group_name_H-M   'P 1'
#
loop_
_entity.id
_entity.type
_entity.pdbx_description
1 polymer ?
#
loop_
_entity_poly.entity_id
_entity_poly.type
_entity_poly.pdbx_seq_one_letter_code
_entity_poly.pdbx_strand_id
1 'polypeptide(L)'
;MSFFEDIAAALDADGIESRVGGEVLFVPITSEVEIQFIEIDPLLPAANVYIAAADVDEDDEDFEAVLVSVVFSVADAVATVAHHIATDQVVTVLRDLLEGTDERVGELDFYQDALEPNLVRADVAENSEIQVFVELIAGRPTARVSFLSAAETGEDLMDQAIDELWESDGEAMLSEEDRRRLFQTLGDGADLGEDEVLELGEFTDFDRLFDVLSLAADQAESWEEQLSPVDDEPDLYEPDGEEEE
;
A
#
# COMPACT_ATOMS: atom_id res chain seq x y z
N MET A 1 38.59 -9.98 -20.49
CA MET A 1 37.83 -9.28 -19.46
C MET A 1 37.74 -10.22 -18.29
N SER A 2 37.92 -9.72 -17.07
CA SER A 2 37.69 -10.52 -15.87
C SER A 2 36.20 -10.70 -15.65
N PHE A 3 35.82 -11.69 -14.85
CA PHE A 3 34.41 -11.93 -14.51
C PHE A 3 33.74 -10.69 -13.89
N PHE A 4 34.46 -9.93 -13.06
CA PHE A 4 33.96 -8.68 -12.48
C PHE A 4 33.86 -7.53 -13.48
N GLU A 5 34.76 -7.42 -14.46
CA GLU A 5 34.62 -6.44 -15.54
C GLU A 5 33.35 -6.71 -16.36
N ASP A 6 33.03 -7.99 -16.62
CA ASP A 6 31.82 -8.37 -17.34
C ASP A 6 30.56 -8.09 -16.52
N ILE A 7 30.58 -8.32 -15.19
CA ILE A 7 29.47 -7.94 -14.28
C ILE A 7 29.31 -6.42 -14.23
N ALA A 8 30.39 -5.67 -14.02
CA ALA A 8 30.33 -4.21 -13.95
C ALA A 8 29.79 -3.59 -15.24
N ALA A 9 30.22 -4.10 -16.41
CA ALA A 9 29.70 -3.65 -17.69
C ALA A 9 28.21 -3.98 -17.89
N ALA A 10 27.74 -5.12 -17.37
CA ALA A 10 26.33 -5.48 -17.44
C ALA A 10 25.47 -4.64 -16.48
N LEU A 11 25.97 -4.35 -15.27
CA LEU A 11 25.30 -3.46 -14.32
C LEU A 11 25.21 -2.02 -14.84
N ASP A 12 26.30 -1.51 -15.43
CA ASP A 12 26.32 -0.17 -16.05
C ASP A 12 25.29 -0.04 -17.18
N ALA A 13 25.08 -1.11 -17.96
CA ALA A 13 24.06 -1.14 -19.01
C ALA A 13 22.62 -1.02 -18.45
N ASP A 14 22.40 -1.47 -17.22
CA ASP A 14 21.15 -1.35 -16.47
C ASP A 14 21.09 -0.06 -15.63
N GLY A 15 22.11 0.81 -15.72
CA GLY A 15 22.20 2.07 -14.98
C GLY A 15 22.58 1.90 -13.51
N ILE A 16 23.10 0.73 -13.12
CA ILE A 16 23.51 0.42 -11.75
C ILE A 16 25.00 0.70 -11.59
N GLU A 17 25.35 1.58 -10.66
CA GLU A 17 26.74 1.91 -10.37
C GLU A 17 27.46 0.74 -9.70
N SER A 18 28.74 0.56 -10.00
CA SER A 18 29.58 -0.44 -9.34
C SER A 18 31.03 0.01 -9.22
N ARG A 19 31.74 -0.48 -8.19
CA ARG A 19 33.16 -0.16 -7.93
C ARG A 19 33.97 -1.44 -7.78
N VAL A 20 35.08 -1.55 -8.51
CA VAL A 20 35.99 -2.70 -8.42
C VAL A 20 37.15 -2.35 -7.48
N GLY A 21 37.25 -3.05 -6.35
CA GLY A 21 38.29 -2.88 -5.33
C GLY A 21 39.23 -4.09 -5.25
N GLY A 22 39.94 -4.39 -6.33
CA GLY A 22 40.85 -5.54 -6.38
C GLY A 22 40.12 -6.86 -6.60
N GLU A 23 40.03 -7.70 -5.56
CA GLU A 23 39.38 -9.02 -5.60
C GLU A 23 37.89 -8.99 -5.21
N VAL A 24 37.35 -7.79 -4.97
CA VAL A 24 35.95 -7.56 -4.61
C VAL A 24 35.32 -6.56 -5.56
N LEU A 25 34.11 -6.87 -6.03
CA LEU A 25 33.24 -5.93 -6.74
C LEU A 25 32.14 -5.49 -5.77
N PHE A 26 31.98 -4.18 -5.60
CA PHE A 26 30.97 -3.60 -4.73
C PHE A 26 29.90 -2.90 -5.56
N VAL A 27 28.65 -3.03 -5.13
CA VAL A 27 27.48 -2.44 -5.77
C VAL A 27 26.66 -1.72 -4.69
N PRO A 28 26.68 -0.38 -4.64
CA PRO A 28 25.88 0.37 -3.68
C PRO A 28 24.38 0.20 -3.96
N ILE A 29 23.60 -0.03 -2.91
CA ILE A 29 22.13 -0.11 -2.98
C ILE A 29 21.54 1.18 -2.37
N THR A 30 21.99 1.50 -1.15
CA THR A 30 21.66 2.74 -0.44
C THR A 30 22.92 3.36 0.14
N SER A 31 22.77 4.49 0.84
CA SER A 31 23.86 5.07 1.62
C SER A 31 24.34 4.18 2.76
N GLU A 32 23.52 3.21 3.19
CA GLU A 32 23.80 2.37 4.35
C GLU A 32 24.12 0.92 3.97
N VAL A 33 23.74 0.46 2.77
CA VAL A 33 23.83 -0.95 2.36
C VAL A 33 24.49 -1.10 0.98
N GLU A 34 25.40 -2.05 0.87
CA GLU A 34 26.03 -2.45 -0.40
C GLU A 34 26.09 -3.97 -0.58
N ILE A 35 26.13 -4.41 -1.84
CA ILE A 35 26.36 -5.80 -2.24
C ILE A 35 27.84 -5.98 -2.58
N GLN A 36 28.44 -7.05 -2.09
CA GLN A 36 29.83 -7.40 -2.36
C GLN A 36 29.92 -8.76 -3.06
N PHE A 37 30.62 -8.81 -4.19
CA PHE A 37 30.95 -10.02 -4.91
C PHE A 37 32.40 -10.42 -4.63
N ILE A 38 32.60 -11.63 -4.12
CA ILE A 38 33.92 -12.21 -3.86
C ILE A 38 34.11 -13.42 -4.78
N GLU A 39 35.17 -13.41 -5.57
CA GLU A 39 35.45 -14.46 -6.56
C GLU A 39 35.76 -15.79 -5.87
N ILE A 40 35.12 -16.86 -6.33
CA ILE A 40 35.34 -18.22 -5.79
C ILE A 40 36.44 -18.94 -6.57
N ASP A 41 36.41 -18.83 -7.89
CA ASP A 41 37.29 -19.59 -8.78
C ASP A 41 37.68 -18.75 -10.02
N PRO A 42 38.98 -18.68 -10.38
CA PRO A 42 39.47 -17.87 -11.50
C PRO A 42 39.27 -18.49 -12.88
N LEU A 43 38.86 -19.76 -12.96
CA LEU A 43 38.63 -20.50 -14.21
C LEU A 43 37.14 -20.69 -14.51
N LEU A 44 36.31 -20.76 -13.47
CA LEU A 44 34.87 -20.83 -13.55
C LEU A 44 34.27 -19.50 -13.07
N PRO A 45 33.47 -18.77 -13.88
CA PRO A 45 32.83 -17.53 -13.44
C PRO A 45 31.89 -17.82 -12.27
N ALA A 46 32.36 -17.60 -11.05
CA ALA A 46 31.64 -17.91 -9.82
C ALA A 46 32.01 -16.90 -8.72
N ALA A 47 31.00 -16.35 -8.06
CA ALA A 47 31.19 -15.43 -6.95
C ALA A 47 30.20 -15.68 -5.81
N ASN A 48 30.67 -15.52 -4.59
CA ASN A 48 29.84 -15.39 -3.41
C ASN A 48 29.30 -13.96 -3.37
N VAL A 49 28.01 -13.81 -3.05
CA VAL A 49 27.32 -12.52 -2.95
C VAL A 49 26.98 -12.25 -1.50
N TYR A 50 27.51 -11.16 -0.98
CA TYR A 50 27.28 -10.71 0.40
C TYR A 50 26.50 -9.41 0.42
N ILE A 51 25.73 -9.19 1.48
CA ILE A 51 25.19 -7.88 1.84
C ILE A 51 25.96 -7.38 3.06
N ALA A 52 26.43 -6.14 2.99
CA ALA A 52 27.19 -5.48 4.05
C ALA A 52 26.73 -4.03 4.22
N ALA A 53 27.05 -3.41 5.36
CA ALA A 53 26.92 -1.97 5.49
C ALA A 53 27.93 -1.25 4.61
N ALA A 54 27.53 -0.13 4.03
CA ALA A 54 28.35 0.67 3.14
C ALA A 54 29.41 1.53 3.87
N ASP A 55 29.24 1.79 5.18
CA ASP A 55 30.07 2.69 5.99
C ASP A 55 30.66 1.99 7.23
N VAL A 56 31.28 0.83 7.03
CA VAL A 56 32.13 0.22 8.05
C VAL A 56 33.59 0.44 7.74
N ASP A 57 34.29 1.11 8.66
CA ASP A 57 35.74 1.19 8.65
C ASP A 57 36.34 -0.23 8.74
N GLU A 58 37.50 -0.46 8.11
CA GLU A 58 38.20 -1.76 8.10
C GLU A 58 38.55 -2.27 9.52
N ASP A 59 38.39 -1.43 10.55
CA ASP A 59 38.66 -1.70 11.97
C ASP A 59 37.39 -2.02 12.79
N ASP A 60 36.19 -1.98 12.21
CA ASP A 60 34.94 -2.34 12.91
C ASP A 60 34.70 -3.86 12.88
N GLU A 61 34.98 -4.52 14.00
CA GLU A 61 34.80 -5.97 14.21
C GLU A 61 33.31 -6.40 14.30
N ASP A 62 32.35 -5.45 14.27
CA ASP A 62 30.93 -5.70 14.60
C ASP A 62 29.97 -5.76 13.39
N PHE A 63 30.41 -5.51 12.14
CA PHE A 63 29.54 -5.60 10.96
C PHE A 63 29.89 -6.78 10.05
N GLU A 64 29.21 -7.88 10.30
CA GLU A 64 29.43 -9.18 9.66
C GLU A 64 28.74 -9.21 8.28
N ALA A 65 29.51 -9.14 7.19
CA ALA A 65 28.98 -9.32 5.84
C ALA A 65 28.23 -10.66 5.75
N VAL A 66 26.96 -10.64 5.36
CA VAL A 66 26.10 -11.83 5.34
C VAL A 66 26.07 -12.42 3.94
N LEU A 67 26.41 -13.70 3.80
CA LEU A 67 26.29 -14.42 2.54
C LEU A 67 24.80 -14.61 2.20
N VAL A 68 24.34 -14.02 1.10
CA VAL A 68 22.94 -14.09 0.67
C VAL A 68 22.73 -14.97 -0.55
N SER A 69 23.73 -15.10 -1.42
CA SER A 69 23.62 -15.85 -2.67
C SER A 69 24.99 -16.29 -3.19
N VAL A 70 24.96 -17.19 -4.18
CA VAL A 70 26.13 -17.60 -4.97
C VAL A 70 25.74 -17.57 -6.44
N VAL A 71 26.53 -16.91 -7.27
CA VAL A 71 26.26 -16.71 -8.70
C VAL A 71 27.30 -17.42 -9.54
N PHE A 72 26.87 -18.00 -10.66
CA PHE A 72 27.73 -18.77 -11.59
C PHE A 72 27.76 -18.17 -13.00
N SER A 73 27.17 -16.99 -13.18
CA SER A 73 27.15 -16.27 -14.44
C SER A 73 26.95 -14.78 -14.22
N VAL A 74 27.29 -13.98 -15.24
CA VAL A 74 27.06 -12.53 -15.23
C VAL A 74 25.56 -12.22 -15.13
N ALA A 75 24.72 -12.99 -15.82
CA ALA A 75 23.27 -12.81 -15.79
C ALA A 75 22.70 -13.08 -14.39
N ASP A 76 23.18 -14.12 -13.70
CA ASP A 76 22.75 -14.43 -12.33
C ASP A 76 23.22 -13.35 -11.35
N ALA A 77 24.42 -12.79 -11.56
CA ALA A 77 24.94 -11.68 -10.77
C ALA A 77 24.03 -10.45 -10.88
N VAL A 78 23.71 -10.02 -12.10
CA VAL A 78 22.82 -8.88 -12.35
C VAL A 78 21.42 -9.13 -11.78
N ALA A 79 20.86 -10.32 -11.99
CA ALA A 79 19.54 -10.67 -11.45
C ALA A 79 19.52 -10.64 -9.90
N THR A 80 20.61 -11.08 -9.26
CA THR A 80 20.75 -11.02 -7.80
C THR A 80 20.78 -9.57 -7.31
N VAL A 81 21.58 -8.71 -7.94
CA VAL A 81 21.61 -7.28 -7.61
C VAL A 81 20.24 -6.64 -7.78
N ALA A 82 19.61 -6.83 -8.94
CA ALA A 82 18.31 -6.25 -9.25
C ALA A 82 17.24 -6.67 -8.23
N HIS A 83 17.25 -7.93 -7.78
CA HIS A 83 16.32 -8.41 -6.75
C HIS A 83 16.50 -7.68 -5.41
N HIS A 84 17.74 -7.47 -4.98
CA HIS A 84 18.03 -6.78 -3.72
C HIS A 84 17.75 -5.28 -3.79
N ILE A 85 18.08 -4.62 -4.92
CA ILE A 85 17.67 -3.23 -5.16
C ILE A 85 16.15 -3.10 -5.11
N ALA A 86 15.43 -3.98 -5.78
CA ALA A 86 13.96 -3.93 -5.81
C ALA A 86 13.36 -4.16 -4.41
N THR A 87 13.94 -5.07 -3.62
CA THR A 87 13.50 -5.32 -2.24
C THR A 87 13.73 -4.11 -1.35
N ASP A 88 14.90 -3.49 -1.47
CA ASP A 88 15.23 -2.27 -0.73
C ASP A 88 14.29 -1.12 -1.10
N GLN A 89 14.00 -0.93 -2.40
CA GLN A 89 13.02 0.06 -2.86
C GLN A 89 11.63 -0.12 -2.24
N VAL A 90 11.13 -1.35 -2.07
CA VAL A 90 9.87 -1.62 -1.36
C VAL A 90 9.94 -1.12 0.08
N VAL A 91 11.03 -1.44 0.79
CA VAL A 91 11.24 -1.02 2.18
C VAL A 91 11.34 0.50 2.28
N THR A 92 12.06 1.15 1.37
CA THR A 92 12.19 2.60 1.32
C THR A 92 10.83 3.28 1.13
N VAL A 93 10.03 2.82 0.16
CA VAL A 93 8.71 3.42 -0.09
C VAL A 93 7.77 3.26 1.11
N LEU A 94 7.74 2.07 1.72
CA LEU A 94 6.94 1.84 2.92
C LEU A 94 7.39 2.74 4.08
N ARG A 95 8.71 2.91 4.28
CA ARG A 95 9.26 3.82 5.29
C ARG A 95 8.89 5.27 4.98
N ASP A 96 9.03 5.71 3.73
CA ASP A 96 8.75 7.09 3.34
C ASP A 96 7.27 7.45 3.52
N LEU A 97 6.36 6.49 3.29
CA LEU A 97 4.93 6.63 3.62
C LEU A 97 4.70 6.73 5.12
N LEU A 98 5.29 5.83 5.92
CA LEU A 98 5.13 5.82 7.39
C LEU A 98 5.74 7.05 8.09
N GLU A 99 6.84 7.58 7.55
CA GLU A 99 7.53 8.74 8.11
C GLU A 99 6.97 10.07 7.59
N GLY A 100 6.13 10.04 6.56
CA GLY A 100 5.59 11.25 5.93
C GLY A 100 6.69 12.13 5.33
N THR A 101 7.75 11.51 4.79
CA THR A 101 8.96 12.22 4.32
C THR A 101 8.66 13.11 3.10
N ASP A 102 7.67 12.74 2.29
CA ASP A 102 7.24 13.50 1.11
C ASP A 102 6.17 14.54 1.48
N GLU A 103 6.36 15.78 1.06
CA GLU A 103 5.47 16.92 1.38
C GLU A 103 4.02 16.72 0.89
N ARG A 104 3.81 15.90 -0.14
CA ARG A 104 2.48 15.62 -0.71
C ARG A 104 1.62 14.73 0.18
N VAL A 105 2.24 13.96 1.06
CA VAL A 105 1.55 13.04 1.99
C VAL A 105 1.87 13.35 3.45
N GLY A 106 2.57 14.45 3.73
CA GLY A 106 2.99 14.81 5.09
C GLY A 106 1.84 15.15 6.05
N GLU A 107 0.62 15.38 5.52
CA GLU A 107 -0.59 15.56 6.33
C GLU A 107 -1.35 14.24 6.57
N LEU A 108 -0.96 13.15 5.89
CA LEU A 108 -1.54 11.82 6.04
C LEU A 108 -0.77 11.01 7.08
N ASP A 109 -1.49 10.51 8.09
CA ASP A 109 -0.92 9.68 9.14
C ASP A 109 -0.97 8.20 8.74
N PHE A 110 0.04 7.73 8.01
CA PHE A 110 0.14 6.31 7.65
C PHE A 110 0.57 5.43 8.83
N TYR A 111 -0.05 4.25 8.94
CA TYR A 111 0.35 3.19 9.86
C TYR A 111 0.42 1.84 9.14
N GLN A 112 1.29 0.96 9.64
CA GLN A 112 1.47 -0.37 9.08
C GLN A 112 0.36 -1.31 9.57
N ASP A 113 -0.17 -2.14 8.66
CA ASP A 113 -1.14 -3.18 9.00
C ASP A 113 -0.52 -4.24 9.93
N ALA A 114 -1.32 -4.74 10.88
CA ALA A 114 -0.87 -5.69 11.89
C ALA A 114 -0.64 -7.12 11.35
N LEU A 115 -1.30 -7.48 10.25
CA LEU A 115 -1.26 -8.80 9.64
C LEU A 115 -0.42 -8.81 8.36
N GLU A 116 -0.41 -7.70 7.62
CA GLU A 116 0.27 -7.56 6.33
C GLU A 116 1.37 -6.47 6.39
N PRO A 117 2.65 -6.84 6.59
CA PRO A 117 3.75 -5.87 6.70
C PRO A 117 3.95 -4.97 5.48
N ASN A 118 3.47 -5.42 4.32
CA ASN A 118 3.58 -4.71 3.05
C ASN A 118 2.39 -3.77 2.79
N LEU A 119 1.45 -3.69 3.72
CA LEU A 119 0.28 -2.84 3.66
C LEU A 119 0.43 -1.68 4.65
N VAL A 120 0.27 -0.46 4.17
CA VAL A 120 0.11 0.73 5.01
C VAL A 120 -1.25 1.35 4.77
N ARG A 121 -1.84 1.91 5.82
CA ARG A 121 -3.17 2.52 5.81
C ARG A 121 -3.10 3.93 6.35
N ALA A 122 -3.95 4.82 5.85
CA ALA A 122 -4.12 6.17 6.40
C ALA A 122 -5.61 6.52 6.39
N ASP A 123 -6.10 7.05 7.51
CA ASP A 123 -7.46 7.57 7.60
C ASP A 123 -7.53 8.91 6.84
N VAL A 124 -8.51 9.06 5.95
CA VAL A 124 -8.61 10.24 5.07
C VAL A 124 -9.91 11.02 5.22
N ALA A 125 -10.98 10.39 5.69
CA ALA A 125 -12.19 11.09 6.13
C ALA A 125 -12.83 10.36 7.33
N GLU A 126 -14.13 10.55 7.56
CA GLU A 126 -14.80 10.06 8.78
C GLU A 126 -14.96 8.54 8.78
N ASN A 127 -15.27 7.95 7.62
CA ASN A 127 -15.51 6.52 7.45
C ASN A 127 -14.67 5.93 6.31
N SER A 128 -13.59 6.59 5.91
CA SER A 128 -12.77 6.14 4.80
C SER A 128 -11.27 6.19 5.05
N GLU A 129 -10.59 5.19 4.48
CA GLU A 129 -9.15 5.00 4.56
C GLU A 129 -8.54 4.75 3.18
N ILE A 130 -7.29 5.18 3.00
CA ILE A 130 -6.46 4.79 1.86
C ILE A 130 -5.54 3.65 2.29
N GLN A 131 -5.50 2.60 1.49
CA GLN A 131 -4.60 1.48 1.63
C GLN A 131 -3.57 1.47 0.50
N VAL A 132 -2.31 1.28 0.87
CA VAL A 132 -1.19 1.13 -0.08
C VAL A 132 -0.49 -0.19 0.20
N PHE A 133 -0.62 -1.13 -0.75
CA PHE A 133 0.03 -2.43 -0.69
C PHE A 133 1.23 -2.47 -1.64
N VAL A 134 2.43 -2.65 -1.11
CA VAL A 134 3.67 -2.64 -1.92
C VAL A 134 4.26 -4.04 -2.02
N GLU A 135 4.38 -4.57 -3.24
CA GLU A 135 4.97 -5.89 -3.47
C GLU A 135 5.92 -5.93 -4.67
N LEU A 136 6.62 -7.04 -4.83
CA LEU A 136 7.50 -7.30 -5.97
C LEU A 136 6.78 -8.15 -7.03
N ILE A 137 6.41 -7.53 -8.15
CA ILE A 137 5.80 -8.22 -9.30
C ILE A 137 6.83 -8.34 -10.41
N ALA A 138 7.16 -9.58 -10.80
CA ALA A 138 8.17 -9.85 -11.84
C ALA A 138 9.52 -9.13 -11.59
N GLY A 139 9.92 -9.01 -10.33
CA GLY A 139 11.17 -8.36 -9.92
C GLY A 139 11.13 -6.83 -9.94
N ARG A 140 9.95 -6.21 -10.09
CA ARG A 140 9.76 -4.76 -10.00
C ARG A 140 8.86 -4.41 -8.82
N PRO A 141 9.24 -3.42 -8.01
CA PRO A 141 8.40 -2.98 -6.91
C PRO A 141 7.17 -2.27 -7.48
N THR A 142 6.01 -2.66 -7.01
CA THR A 142 4.70 -2.20 -7.48
C THR A 142 3.82 -1.93 -6.28
N ALA A 143 3.31 -0.71 -6.18
CA ALA A 143 2.35 -0.29 -5.18
C ALA A 143 0.93 -0.37 -5.75
N ARG A 144 0.03 -1.04 -5.06
CA ARG A 144 -1.42 -0.99 -5.33
C ARG A 144 -2.05 -0.04 -4.35
N VAL A 145 -2.92 0.83 -4.84
CA VAL A 145 -3.66 1.77 -4.02
C VAL A 145 -5.14 1.48 -4.12
N SER A 146 -5.79 1.40 -2.97
CA SER A 146 -7.25 1.29 -2.85
C SER A 146 -7.75 2.29 -1.82
N PHE A 147 -8.91 2.86 -2.11
CA PHE A 147 -9.69 3.64 -1.16
C PHE A 147 -10.80 2.74 -0.65
N LEU A 148 -10.95 2.64 0.68
CA LEU A 148 -12.07 1.95 1.28
C LEU A 148 -12.97 2.96 1.96
N SER A 149 -14.26 2.88 1.65
CA SER A 149 -15.31 3.50 2.44
C SER A 149 -15.97 2.41 3.26
N ALA A 150 -15.86 2.50 4.58
CA ALA A 150 -16.68 1.68 5.46
C ALA A 150 -18.15 2.11 5.26
N ALA A 151 -19.03 1.13 5.09
CA ALA A 151 -20.46 1.42 5.18
C ALA A 151 -20.79 1.90 6.59
N GLU A 152 -21.77 2.79 6.72
CA GLU A 152 -22.25 3.24 8.02
C GLU A 152 -22.53 2.03 8.92
N THR A 153 -21.96 2.04 10.13
CA THR A 153 -22.09 0.91 11.03
C THR A 153 -23.56 0.77 11.37
N GLY A 154 -24.02 -0.45 11.67
CA GLY A 154 -25.38 -0.65 12.19
C GLY A 154 -25.69 0.20 13.43
N GLU A 155 -24.67 0.66 14.17
CA GLU A 155 -24.80 1.64 15.26
C GLU A 155 -25.05 3.06 14.77
N ASP A 156 -24.41 3.49 13.68
CA ASP A 156 -24.59 4.81 13.08
C ASP A 156 -25.97 4.92 12.40
N LEU A 157 -26.37 3.87 11.67
CA LEU A 157 -27.73 3.74 11.12
C LEU A 157 -28.79 3.66 12.22
N MET A 158 -28.44 3.07 13.38
CA MET A 158 -29.33 3.07 14.55
C MET A 158 -29.48 4.47 15.12
N ASP A 159 -28.40 5.22 15.31
CA ASP A 159 -28.45 6.56 15.87
C ASP A 159 -29.17 7.53 14.92
N GLN A 160 -29.00 7.41 13.60
CA GLN A 160 -29.77 8.16 12.61
C GLN A 160 -31.26 7.79 12.63
N ALA A 161 -31.60 6.50 12.60
CA ALA A 161 -32.98 6.05 12.68
C ALA A 161 -33.65 6.46 14.01
N ILE A 162 -32.86 6.57 15.08
CA ILE A 162 -33.29 7.10 16.37
C ILE A 162 -33.54 8.60 16.23
N ASP A 163 -32.60 9.40 15.72
CA ASP A 163 -32.74 10.85 15.59
C ASP A 163 -33.92 11.26 14.68
N GLU A 164 -34.10 10.63 13.52
CA GLU A 164 -35.28 10.85 12.66
C GLU A 164 -36.60 10.56 13.39
N LEU A 165 -36.60 9.53 14.23
CA LEU A 165 -37.75 9.11 15.03
C LEU A 165 -38.05 10.08 16.18
N TRP A 166 -37.05 10.78 16.72
CA TRP A 166 -37.25 11.82 17.75
C TRP A 166 -37.65 13.17 17.14
N GLU A 167 -37.25 13.48 15.90
CA GLU A 167 -37.69 14.67 15.17
C GLU A 167 -39.12 14.52 14.62
N SER A 168 -39.55 13.29 14.30
CA SER A 168 -40.93 12.93 13.98
C SER A 168 -41.81 12.76 15.23
N ASP A 169 -42.22 13.88 15.83
CA ASP A 169 -43.27 13.95 16.87
C ASP A 169 -42.95 13.20 18.19
N GLY A 170 -42.00 13.76 18.94
CA GLY A 170 -41.43 13.25 20.20
C GLY A 170 -42.34 13.05 21.43
N GLU A 171 -43.57 12.53 21.28
CA GLU A 171 -44.42 12.16 22.42
C GLU A 171 -45.30 10.89 22.23
N ALA A 172 -45.23 10.19 21.08
CA ALA A 172 -46.00 8.97 20.86
C ALA A 172 -45.21 7.69 21.16
N MET A 173 -45.79 6.76 21.95
CA MET A 173 -45.32 5.38 21.99
C MET A 173 -45.37 4.80 20.58
N LEU A 174 -44.26 4.24 20.11
CA LEU A 174 -44.14 3.59 18.80
C LEU A 174 -45.35 2.71 18.51
N SER A 175 -45.95 2.88 17.34
CA SER A 175 -46.95 1.92 16.88
C SER A 175 -46.26 0.56 16.67
N GLU A 176 -47.03 -0.53 16.76
CA GLU A 176 -46.53 -1.88 16.49
C GLU A 176 -45.95 -2.01 15.06
N GLU A 177 -46.38 -1.14 14.15
CA GLU A 177 -45.97 -1.11 12.75
C GLU A 177 -44.63 -0.38 12.57
N ASP A 178 -44.44 0.77 13.21
CA ASP A 178 -43.16 1.49 13.21
C ASP A 178 -42.09 0.67 13.91
N ARG A 179 -42.44 0.00 15.01
CA ARG A 179 -41.55 -0.94 15.71
C ARG A 179 -41.15 -2.11 14.80
N ARG A 180 -42.07 -2.62 13.97
CA ARG A 180 -41.76 -3.68 13.00
C ARG A 180 -40.85 -3.21 11.87
N ARG A 181 -41.06 -1.98 11.36
CA ARG A 181 -40.17 -1.37 10.36
C ARG A 181 -38.76 -1.19 10.95
N LEU A 182 -38.63 -0.63 12.15
CA LEU A 182 -37.35 -0.46 12.84
C LEU A 182 -36.62 -1.82 13.01
N PHE A 183 -37.35 -2.87 13.41
CA PHE A 183 -36.79 -4.24 13.50
C PHE A 183 -36.50 -4.90 12.14
N GLN A 184 -37.16 -4.47 11.05
CA GLN A 184 -36.86 -4.93 9.68
C GLN A 184 -35.64 -4.22 9.12
N THR A 185 -35.53 -2.90 9.28
CA THR A 185 -34.34 -2.11 8.93
C THR A 185 -33.11 -2.59 9.72
N LEU A 186 -33.26 -2.92 11.02
CA LEU A 186 -32.22 -3.57 11.83
C LEU A 186 -31.90 -5.01 11.38
N GLY A 187 -32.86 -5.70 10.77
CA GLY A 187 -32.74 -7.08 10.31
C GLY A 187 -32.07 -7.20 8.94
N ASP A 188 -32.39 -6.27 8.02
CA ASP A 188 -31.72 -6.10 6.72
C ASP A 188 -30.37 -5.38 6.90
N GLY A 189 -30.27 -4.45 7.85
CA GLY A 189 -29.03 -3.85 8.31
C GLY A 189 -28.16 -4.80 9.13
N ALA A 190 -28.52 -6.06 9.36
CA ALA A 190 -27.59 -7.08 9.87
C ALA A 190 -26.83 -7.79 8.73
N ASP A 191 -27.18 -7.51 7.47
CA ASP A 191 -26.37 -7.76 6.27
C ASP A 191 -25.44 -6.55 6.02
N LEU A 192 -24.81 -6.04 7.10
CA LEU A 192 -23.96 -4.84 7.11
C LEU A 192 -22.93 -4.91 5.99
N GLY A 193 -22.98 -3.87 5.14
CA GLY A 193 -22.42 -3.82 3.79
C GLY A 193 -20.97 -4.27 3.68
N GLU A 194 -20.67 -4.89 2.54
CA GLU A 194 -19.30 -5.08 2.11
C GLU A 194 -18.63 -3.70 2.03
N ASP A 195 -17.46 -3.51 2.66
CA ASP A 195 -16.68 -2.28 2.53
C ASP A 195 -16.58 -1.91 1.04
N GLU A 196 -16.95 -0.68 0.68
CA GLU A 196 -16.88 -0.26 -0.72
C GLU A 196 -15.42 0.03 -1.08
N VAL A 197 -14.84 -0.85 -1.89
CA VAL A 197 -13.44 -0.75 -2.32
C VAL A 197 -13.37 -0.08 -3.70
N LEU A 198 -12.77 1.10 -3.74
CA LEU A 198 -12.41 1.81 -4.97
C LEU A 198 -10.93 1.58 -5.28
N GLU A 199 -10.64 0.78 -6.31
CA GLU A 199 -9.27 0.56 -6.79
C GLU A 199 -8.75 1.81 -7.53
N LEU A 200 -7.71 2.46 -6.99
CA LEU A 200 -7.08 3.64 -7.58
C LEU A 200 -5.96 3.27 -8.58
N GLY A 201 -5.49 2.02 -8.55
CA GLY A 201 -4.62 1.42 -9.56
C GLY A 201 -3.30 0.88 -9.02
N GLU A 202 -2.42 0.49 -9.95
CA GLU A 202 -1.07 -0.02 -9.67
C GLU A 202 0.00 0.95 -10.18
N PHE A 203 1.04 1.19 -9.37
CA PHE A 203 2.09 2.17 -9.62
C PHE A 203 3.47 1.54 -9.47
N THR A 204 4.28 1.66 -10.52
CA THR A 204 5.73 1.38 -10.50
C THR A 204 6.57 2.65 -10.45
N ASP A 205 5.92 3.81 -10.58
CA ASP A 205 6.50 5.15 -10.51
C ASP A 205 6.03 5.78 -9.20
N PHE A 206 6.92 5.84 -8.21
CA PHE A 206 6.56 6.27 -6.86
C PHE A 206 6.32 7.77 -6.76
N ASP A 207 6.89 8.58 -7.64
CA ASP A 207 6.53 10.00 -7.70
C ASP A 207 5.06 10.17 -8.07
N ARG A 208 4.58 9.36 -9.02
CA ARG A 208 3.15 9.35 -9.38
C ARG A 208 2.28 8.74 -8.30
N LEU A 209 2.78 7.76 -7.54
CA LEU A 209 2.07 7.22 -6.37
C LEU A 209 1.75 8.36 -5.38
N PHE A 210 2.75 9.14 -4.98
CA PHE A 210 2.55 10.25 -4.04
C PHE A 210 1.60 11.32 -4.60
N ASP A 211 1.66 11.63 -5.90
CA ASP A 211 0.69 12.54 -6.54
C ASP A 211 -0.75 12.02 -6.43
N VAL A 212 -0.95 10.70 -6.62
CA VAL A 212 -2.27 10.07 -6.52
C VAL A 212 -2.76 10.02 -5.09
N LEU A 213 -1.89 9.75 -4.11
CA LEU A 213 -2.26 9.74 -2.69
C LEU A 213 -2.69 11.14 -2.23
N SER A 214 -1.98 12.19 -2.64
CA SER A 214 -2.36 13.57 -2.35
C SER A 214 -3.72 13.92 -2.98
N LEU A 215 -3.94 13.56 -4.24
CA LEU A 215 -5.23 13.78 -4.89
C LEU A 215 -6.36 12.97 -4.23
N ALA A 216 -6.09 11.74 -3.82
CA ALA A 216 -7.06 10.89 -3.16
C ALA A 216 -7.47 11.45 -1.80
N ALA A 217 -6.53 11.98 -1.02
CA ALA A 217 -6.83 12.72 0.20
C ALA A 217 -7.72 13.94 -0.07
N ASP A 218 -7.40 14.74 -1.08
CA ASP A 218 -8.20 15.91 -1.48
C ASP A 218 -9.63 15.55 -1.97
N GLN A 219 -9.84 14.31 -2.44
CA GLN A 219 -11.13 13.84 -2.95
C GLN A 219 -11.87 12.92 -1.98
N ALA A 220 -11.28 12.59 -0.82
CA ALA A 220 -11.78 11.57 0.08
C ALA A 220 -13.24 11.82 0.51
N GLU A 221 -13.54 13.02 1.02
CA GLU A 221 -14.90 13.41 1.42
C GLU A 221 -15.92 13.24 0.27
N SER A 222 -15.53 13.61 -0.96
CA SER A 222 -16.42 13.52 -2.11
C SER A 222 -16.65 12.08 -2.58
N TRP A 223 -15.65 11.21 -2.42
CA TRP A 223 -15.78 9.80 -2.76
C TRP A 223 -16.58 9.06 -1.70
N GLU A 224 -16.37 9.35 -0.42
CA GLU A 224 -17.15 8.82 0.69
C GLU A 224 -18.66 9.11 0.51
N GLU A 225 -19.02 10.36 0.18
CA GLU A 225 -20.42 10.72 -0.11
C GLU A 225 -21.03 9.95 -1.30
N GLN A 226 -20.22 9.59 -2.30
CA GLN A 226 -20.68 8.89 -3.51
C GLN A 226 -20.72 7.37 -3.35
N LEU A 227 -19.92 6.84 -2.44
CA LEU A 227 -19.85 5.42 -2.08
C LEU A 227 -20.78 5.10 -0.89
N SER A 228 -21.39 6.11 -0.29
CA SER A 228 -22.47 5.89 0.67
C SER A 228 -23.63 5.15 -0.01
N PRO A 229 -24.23 4.15 0.66
CA PRO A 229 -25.39 3.43 0.12
C PRO A 229 -26.44 4.42 -0.36
N VAL A 230 -26.87 4.27 -1.62
CA VAL A 230 -27.99 5.07 -2.14
C VAL A 230 -29.18 4.79 -1.24
N ASP A 231 -29.78 5.84 -0.66
CA ASP A 231 -31.10 5.78 -0.05
C ASP A 231 -32.06 5.20 -1.10
N ASP A 232 -32.30 3.89 -1.04
CA ASP A 232 -33.41 3.23 -1.70
C ASP A 232 -34.68 3.64 -0.93
N GLU A 233 -34.96 4.94 -0.81
CA GLU A 233 -36.33 5.38 -0.63
C GLU A 233 -37.05 4.99 -1.92
N PRO A 234 -37.99 4.01 -1.88
CA PRO A 234 -38.85 3.84 -3.02
C PRO A 234 -39.60 5.15 -3.17
N ASP A 235 -39.27 5.91 -4.21
CA ASP A 235 -40.14 6.95 -4.77
C ASP A 235 -41.49 6.27 -5.04
N LEU A 236 -42.34 6.25 -4.01
CA LEU A 236 -43.73 5.85 -4.07
C LEU A 236 -44.38 6.95 -4.91
N TYR A 237 -44.23 6.83 -6.22
CA TYR A 237 -45.15 7.38 -7.19
C TYR A 237 -46.53 6.91 -6.74
N GLU A 238 -47.26 7.75 -5.99
CA GLU A 238 -48.68 7.63 -5.85
C GLU A 238 -49.23 7.61 -7.29
N PRO A 239 -49.72 6.46 -7.80
CA PRO A 239 -50.44 6.52 -9.06
C PRO A 239 -51.70 7.30 -8.74
N ASP A 240 -51.77 8.54 -9.25
CA ASP A 240 -52.92 9.44 -9.16
C ASP A 240 -54.19 8.63 -9.51
N GLY A 241 -54.88 8.19 -8.46
CA GLY A 241 -56.05 7.34 -8.53
C GLY A 241 -57.23 8.22 -8.86
N GLU A 242 -57.40 8.50 -10.15
CA GLU A 242 -58.59 9.15 -10.68
C GLU A 242 -59.87 8.42 -10.22
N GLU A 243 -60.69 9.20 -9.51
CA GLU A 243 -62.17 9.22 -9.48
C GLU A 243 -62.94 7.98 -8.98
N GLU A 244 -63.59 8.13 -7.82
CA GLU A 244 -64.93 7.56 -7.59
C GLU A 244 -65.91 8.61 -7.04
N GLU A 245 -67.01 8.77 -7.82
CA GLU A 245 -68.32 9.44 -7.64
C GLU A 245 -68.50 10.96 -7.87
#